data_AF-A0A5C5UFQ1-F1
#
_entry.id   AF-A0A5C5UFQ1-F1
#
_cell.length_a   1.000
_cell.length_b   1.000
_cell.length_c   1.000
_cell.angle_alpha   90.00
_cell.angle_beta   90.00
_cell.angle_gamma   90.00
#
_symmetry.space_group_name_H-M   'P 1'
#
loop_
_entity.id
_entity.type
_entity.pdbx_description
1 polymer ?
#
loop_
_entity_poly.entity_id
_entity_poly.type
_entity_poly.pdbx_seq_one_letter_code
_entity_poly.pdbx_strand_id
1 'polypeptide(L)'
;MHRFLLPALASVLLCTSCALLPIGGPGTTSPEPEVVTVTTAVPAERDETSDVATLDVDTQTEPGATLTPNAHRNPGCPGEPNSPEIARNIPNVPKPHDSRHSGWTYHGDSNYDTCSDLTYATLMPMDYPSVEFEMQLMLFHKGEYLGVGALVPAQHVVIATDNRSVTVRYKDWEAFYASEDPNAKSEDFIADVTYVWAGDHVQAVGRIPNQNL
;
A
#
# COMPACT_ATOMS: atom_id res chain seq x y z
N MET A 1 39.31 44.66 -27.61
CA MET A 1 39.14 45.83 -26.71
C MET A 1 37.88 45.55 -25.88
N HIS A 2 38.00 44.89 -24.72
CA HIS A 2 37.91 45.48 -23.36
C HIS A 2 36.64 46.36 -23.19
N ARG A 3 35.65 46.11 -22.31
CA ARG A 3 35.71 45.68 -20.89
C ARG A 3 34.39 45.03 -20.39
N PHE A 4 34.58 44.19 -19.36
CA PHE A 4 33.66 43.62 -18.36
C PHE A 4 32.85 44.65 -17.54
N LEU A 5 31.75 44.19 -16.91
CA LEU A 5 31.45 44.42 -15.49
C LEU A 5 30.29 43.51 -14.96
N LEU A 6 30.62 42.61 -14.04
CA LEU A 6 29.71 41.99 -13.05
C LEU A 6 29.60 42.91 -11.81
N PRO A 7 28.57 42.75 -10.95
CA PRO A 7 28.66 43.12 -9.54
C PRO A 7 28.74 41.89 -8.61
N ALA A 8 29.86 41.84 -7.88
CA ALA A 8 30.10 41.56 -6.45
C ALA A 8 29.29 40.53 -5.64
N LEU A 9 30.07 39.64 -5.02
CA LEU A 9 29.83 38.82 -3.83
C LEU A 9 29.60 39.65 -2.55
N ALA A 10 28.84 39.09 -1.60
CA ALA A 10 28.97 39.40 -0.18
C ALA A 10 28.92 38.11 0.66
N SER A 11 30.09 37.67 1.11
CA SER A 11 30.26 36.68 2.18
C SER A 11 30.22 37.38 3.53
N VAL A 12 29.50 36.83 4.51
CA VAL A 12 29.71 37.14 5.93
C VAL A 12 30.01 35.83 6.66
N LEU A 13 31.29 35.70 7.02
CA LEU A 13 31.82 34.73 7.98
C LEU A 13 31.70 35.36 9.37
N LEU A 14 31.10 34.67 10.35
CA LEU A 14 31.37 34.94 11.77
C LEU A 14 31.76 33.63 12.46
N CYS A 15 33.07 33.47 12.67
CA CYS A 15 33.64 32.56 13.65
C CYS A 15 33.49 33.19 15.04
N THR A 16 33.07 32.40 16.03
CA THR A 16 33.51 32.63 17.41
C THR A 16 33.68 31.28 18.10
N SER A 17 34.94 30.85 18.17
CA SER A 17 35.39 29.76 19.03
C SER A 17 35.85 30.33 20.37
N CYS A 18 35.60 29.64 21.47
CA CYS A 18 36.64 29.38 22.47
C CYS A 18 36.30 28.17 23.35
N ALA A 19 37.31 27.31 23.47
CA ALA A 19 37.33 25.99 24.08
C ALA A 19 37.42 26.01 25.61
N LEU A 20 37.21 24.85 26.26
CA LEU A 20 38.25 24.14 27.03
C LEU A 20 37.79 22.72 27.45
N LEU A 21 38.78 21.87 27.67
CA LEU A 21 38.87 20.41 27.54
C LEU A 21 38.61 19.61 28.87
N PRO A 22 38.65 18.25 28.85
CA PRO A 22 37.98 17.34 29.79
C PRO A 22 38.87 16.79 30.91
N ILE A 23 38.27 16.16 31.93
CA ILE A 23 38.93 15.27 32.90
C ILE A 23 37.98 14.11 33.21
N GLY A 24 38.46 12.87 33.09
CA GLY A 24 37.65 11.65 33.15
C GLY A 24 37.64 10.91 34.49
N GLY A 25 37.37 9.60 34.41
CA GLY A 25 37.59 8.63 35.49
C GLY A 25 36.32 7.92 35.99
N PRO A 26 36.35 6.59 36.24
CA PRO A 26 35.20 5.69 36.20
C PRO A 26 34.52 5.48 37.56
N GLY A 27 33.24 5.09 37.56
CA GLY A 27 32.56 4.70 38.80
C GLY A 27 31.09 4.32 38.63
N THR A 28 30.85 3.01 38.58
CA THR A 28 29.87 2.28 39.40
C THR A 28 28.38 2.67 39.37
N THR A 29 27.57 1.64 39.06
CA THR A 29 26.22 1.29 39.56
C THR A 29 25.00 1.55 38.66
N SER A 30 24.35 0.42 38.35
CA SER A 30 22.94 0.18 37.97
C SER A 30 21.92 0.98 38.83
N PRO A 31 20.67 1.22 38.36
CA PRO A 31 19.67 0.15 38.32
C PRO A 31 18.91 0.00 36.98
N GLU A 32 18.67 -1.27 36.67
CA GLU A 32 17.70 -1.88 35.77
C GLU A 32 16.25 -1.48 36.11
N PRO A 33 15.37 -1.17 35.13
CA PRO A 33 13.95 -1.10 35.39
C PRO A 33 13.32 -2.50 35.39
N GLU A 34 12.84 -2.94 36.57
CA GLU A 34 11.96 -4.09 36.74
C GLU A 34 10.72 -3.96 35.85
N VAL A 35 10.46 -4.96 35.02
CA VAL A 35 9.13 -5.18 34.43
C VAL A 35 8.55 -6.45 35.03
N VAL A 36 7.57 -6.25 35.92
CA VAL A 36 6.72 -7.29 36.48
C VAL A 36 5.57 -7.54 35.52
N THR A 37 5.48 -8.75 34.96
CA THR A 37 4.25 -9.21 34.30
C THR A 37 3.87 -10.60 34.78
N VAL A 38 2.64 -10.69 35.24
CA VAL A 38 2.03 -11.78 36.01
C VAL A 38 1.57 -12.92 35.09
N THR A 39 2.06 -14.13 35.36
CA THR A 39 1.55 -15.38 34.77
C THR A 39 0.26 -15.78 35.47
N THR A 40 -0.83 -15.96 34.71
CA THR A 40 -2.03 -16.67 35.19
C THR A 40 -2.34 -17.81 34.24
N ALA A 41 -2.30 -19.04 34.74
CA ALA A 41 -2.68 -20.26 34.04
C ALA A 41 -3.64 -21.06 34.91
N VAL A 42 -4.85 -21.39 34.44
CA VAL A 42 -5.67 -22.53 34.89
C VAL A 42 -6.79 -22.82 33.85
N PRO A 43 -7.51 -23.97 33.89
CA PRO A 43 -7.31 -25.11 32.98
C PRO A 43 -8.54 -25.41 32.08
N ALA A 44 -8.36 -26.36 31.17
CA ALA A 44 -9.45 -26.99 30.42
C ALA A 44 -10.17 -28.05 31.27
N GLU A 45 -11.50 -28.17 31.16
CA GLU A 45 -12.23 -29.45 31.26
C GLU A 45 -13.67 -29.40 30.71
N ARG A 46 -14.10 -30.56 30.21
CA ARG A 46 -15.33 -30.91 29.48
C ARG A 46 -16.54 -31.07 30.41
N ASP A 47 -17.79 -30.99 29.90
CA ASP A 47 -18.66 -32.18 29.74
C ASP A 47 -20.00 -31.95 28.99
N GLU A 48 -20.52 -33.07 28.44
CA GLU A 48 -21.89 -33.48 28.03
C GLU A 48 -22.77 -32.58 27.12
N THR A 49 -23.16 -33.01 25.90
CA THR A 49 -24.17 -34.03 25.49
C THR A 49 -25.63 -33.54 25.49
N SER A 50 -26.25 -33.69 24.31
CA SER A 50 -27.70 -33.67 23.96
C SER A 50 -28.46 -32.35 24.02
N ASP A 51 -28.86 -31.83 22.84
CA ASP A 51 -30.25 -32.06 22.40
C ASP A 51 -30.44 -31.81 20.90
N VAL A 52 -31.36 -32.58 20.31
CA VAL A 52 -31.69 -32.62 18.89
C VAL A 52 -32.66 -31.48 18.57
N ALA A 53 -32.30 -30.61 17.62
CA ALA A 53 -33.26 -29.77 16.92
C ALA A 53 -32.96 -29.81 15.42
N THR A 54 -33.78 -30.58 14.71
CA THR A 54 -33.85 -30.64 13.25
C THR A 54 -34.23 -29.26 12.72
N LEU A 55 -33.29 -28.58 12.07
CA LEU A 55 -33.58 -27.50 11.13
C LEU A 55 -33.08 -27.94 9.77
N ASP A 56 -34.03 -28.25 8.88
CA ASP A 56 -33.82 -28.31 7.44
C ASP A 56 -33.19 -26.99 6.98
N VAL A 57 -31.86 -26.96 6.85
CA VAL A 57 -31.16 -25.93 6.09
C VAL A 57 -30.77 -26.59 4.77
N ASP A 58 -31.53 -26.20 3.76
CA ASP A 58 -31.25 -26.45 2.36
C ASP A 58 -29.77 -26.19 2.08
N THR A 59 -29.07 -27.28 1.78
CA THR A 59 -27.65 -27.28 1.49
C THR A 59 -27.48 -26.76 0.07
N GLN A 60 -27.46 -25.45 -0.11
CA GLN A 60 -26.78 -24.88 -1.28
C GLN A 60 -25.27 -24.91 -1.00
N THR A 61 -24.71 -26.10 -1.19
CA THR A 61 -23.29 -26.24 -1.52
C THR A 61 -23.10 -25.52 -2.86
N GLU A 62 -22.70 -24.26 -2.83
CA GLU A 62 -22.13 -23.63 -4.02
C GLU A 62 -20.63 -23.96 -4.04
N PRO A 63 -20.14 -24.67 -5.07
CA PRO A 63 -18.73 -24.98 -5.22
C PRO A 63 -17.94 -23.67 -5.36
N GLY A 64 -16.77 -23.62 -4.72
CA GLY A 64 -15.90 -22.47 -4.61
C GLY A 64 -15.94 -21.50 -5.78
N ALA A 65 -16.39 -20.28 -5.50
CA ALA A 65 -16.18 -19.15 -6.39
C ALA A 65 -14.68 -18.94 -6.54
N THR A 66 -14.15 -19.43 -7.67
CA THR A 66 -12.89 -18.95 -8.23
C THR A 66 -13.03 -17.44 -8.40
N LEU A 67 -12.39 -16.65 -7.54
CA LEU A 67 -12.30 -15.20 -7.70
C LEU A 67 -11.48 -14.90 -8.95
N THR A 68 -12.14 -14.79 -10.10
CA THR A 68 -11.58 -14.12 -11.26
C THR A 68 -11.66 -12.61 -11.00
N PRO A 69 -10.54 -11.88 -10.88
CA PRO A 69 -10.55 -10.44 -10.81
C PRO A 69 -10.86 -9.92 -12.22
N ASN A 70 -12.15 -9.82 -12.55
CA ASN A 70 -12.70 -9.12 -13.70
C ASN A 70 -14.23 -8.95 -13.56
N ALA A 71 -14.70 -8.83 -12.32
CA ALA A 71 -16.12 -8.94 -11.97
C ALA A 71 -16.73 -7.60 -11.52
N HIS A 72 -16.47 -6.52 -12.26
CA HIS A 72 -17.41 -5.40 -12.27
C HIS A 72 -17.32 -4.62 -13.58
N ARG A 73 -17.72 -5.23 -14.69
CA ARG A 73 -18.15 -4.46 -15.86
C ARG A 73 -19.55 -3.97 -15.60
N ASN A 74 -19.75 -2.65 -15.55
CA ASN A 74 -21.06 -2.03 -15.39
C ASN A 74 -21.76 -1.95 -16.78
N PRO A 75 -22.71 -2.85 -17.11
CA PRO A 75 -23.26 -2.92 -18.45
C PRO A 75 -24.08 -1.67 -18.76
N GLY A 76 -23.73 -0.97 -19.83
CA GLY A 76 -24.41 0.27 -20.25
C GLY A 76 -23.72 1.56 -19.80
N CYS A 77 -22.62 1.46 -19.06
CA CYS A 77 -21.76 2.58 -18.76
C CYS A 77 -20.68 2.77 -19.83
N PRO A 78 -20.46 4.01 -20.31
CA PRO A 78 -19.34 4.29 -21.21
C PRO A 78 -18.00 4.03 -20.50
N GLY A 79 -17.00 3.63 -21.29
CA GLY A 79 -15.70 3.21 -20.76
C GLY A 79 -15.62 1.70 -20.60
N GLU A 80 -14.44 1.16 -20.85
CA GLU A 80 -14.12 -0.25 -20.70
C GLU A 80 -12.73 -0.38 -20.07
N PRO A 81 -12.35 -1.55 -19.54
CA PRO A 81 -11.02 -1.74 -18.95
C PRO A 81 -9.85 -1.34 -19.86
N ASN A 82 -10.02 -1.25 -21.18
CA ASN A 82 -8.98 -0.81 -22.12
C ASN A 82 -9.16 0.63 -22.63
N SER A 83 -9.90 1.47 -21.90
CA SER A 83 -10.18 2.85 -22.31
C SER A 83 -8.91 3.68 -22.49
N PRO A 84 -8.83 4.53 -23.53
CA PRO A 84 -7.65 5.37 -23.78
C PRO A 84 -7.37 6.40 -22.68
N GLU A 85 -8.32 6.70 -21.81
CA GLU A 85 -8.16 7.53 -20.60
C GLU A 85 -7.11 6.96 -19.65
N ILE A 86 -7.01 5.64 -19.50
CA ILE A 86 -5.97 5.00 -18.67
C ILE A 86 -4.60 5.34 -19.26
N ALA A 87 -4.39 5.01 -20.53
CA ALA A 87 -3.11 5.23 -21.21
C ALA A 87 -2.69 6.71 -21.24
N ARG A 88 -3.64 7.64 -21.42
CA ARG A 88 -3.37 9.09 -21.40
C ARG A 88 -2.87 9.61 -20.06
N ASN A 89 -3.21 8.95 -18.95
CA ASN A 89 -2.84 9.39 -17.61
C ASN A 89 -1.60 8.69 -17.05
N ILE A 90 -1.10 7.61 -17.68
CA ILE A 90 0.15 6.94 -17.27
C ILE A 90 1.33 7.92 -17.09
N PRO A 91 1.56 8.93 -17.97
CA PRO A 91 2.65 9.89 -17.78
C PRO A 91 2.55 10.76 -16.52
N ASN A 92 1.38 10.84 -15.88
CA ASN A 92 1.14 11.59 -14.64
C ASN A 92 1.38 10.75 -13.37
N VAL A 93 1.65 9.45 -13.54
CA VAL A 93 1.93 8.54 -12.43
C VAL A 93 3.39 8.70 -12.02
N PRO A 94 3.72 8.84 -10.72
CA PRO A 94 5.10 8.83 -10.24
C PRO A 94 5.85 7.60 -10.78
N LYS A 95 7.09 7.78 -11.23
CA LYS A 95 7.87 6.68 -11.81
C LYS A 95 8.07 5.54 -10.81
N PRO A 96 8.31 4.30 -11.29
CA PRO A 96 8.80 3.22 -10.44
C PRO A 96 10.00 3.68 -9.60
N HIS A 97 10.11 3.16 -8.38
CA HIS A 97 11.20 3.50 -7.48
C HIS A 97 12.50 2.84 -7.95
N ASP A 98 12.44 1.60 -8.43
CA ASP A 98 13.57 0.94 -9.06
C ASP A 98 13.92 1.60 -10.40
N SER A 99 15.05 2.31 -10.41
CA SER A 99 15.61 3.00 -11.59
C SER A 99 15.90 2.10 -12.80
N ARG A 100 15.89 0.77 -12.63
CA ARG A 100 16.00 -0.19 -13.75
C ARG A 100 14.75 -0.21 -14.62
N HIS A 101 13.62 0.27 -14.13
CA HIS A 101 12.38 0.36 -14.88
C HIS A 101 12.24 1.72 -15.58
N SER A 102 11.97 1.69 -16.88
CA SER A 102 11.82 2.88 -17.73
C SER A 102 10.47 3.59 -17.56
N GLY A 103 9.49 2.93 -16.96
CA GLY A 103 8.17 3.47 -16.69
C GLY A 103 7.14 2.38 -16.40
N TRP A 104 5.88 2.74 -16.61
CA TRP A 104 4.73 1.88 -16.37
C TRP A 104 4.13 1.34 -17.66
N THR A 105 3.64 0.11 -17.60
CA THR A 105 2.80 -0.53 -18.62
C THR A 105 1.47 -0.91 -18.02
N TYR A 106 0.41 -0.73 -18.80
CA TYR A 106 -0.92 -1.22 -18.48
C TYR A 106 -1.18 -2.54 -19.19
N HIS A 107 -1.68 -3.55 -18.46
CA HIS A 107 -1.91 -4.91 -18.97
C HIS A 107 -3.36 -5.38 -18.90
N GLY A 108 -4.32 -4.46 -18.69
CA GLY A 108 -5.76 -4.79 -18.74
C GLY A 108 -6.43 -5.04 -17.38
N ASP A 109 -5.72 -4.91 -16.27
CA ASP A 109 -6.32 -5.05 -14.93
C ASP A 109 -6.98 -3.73 -14.47
N SER A 110 -8.30 -3.64 -14.64
CA SER A 110 -9.09 -2.44 -14.35
C SER A 110 -10.58 -2.73 -14.33
N ASN A 111 -11.33 -1.92 -13.58
CA ASN A 111 -12.79 -1.79 -13.68
C ASN A 111 -13.21 -0.42 -14.25
N TYR A 112 -12.35 0.24 -15.03
CA TYR A 112 -12.59 1.60 -15.54
C TYR A 112 -13.94 1.71 -16.27
N ASP A 113 -14.71 2.71 -15.84
CA ASP A 113 -15.93 3.18 -16.48
C ASP A 113 -16.17 4.67 -16.09
N THR A 114 -17.10 5.33 -16.78
CA THR A 114 -17.41 6.76 -16.55
C THR A 114 -18.64 7.00 -15.67
N CYS A 115 -19.27 5.96 -15.14
CA CYS A 115 -20.46 6.06 -14.30
C CYS A 115 -20.13 5.99 -12.81
N SER A 116 -19.18 5.12 -12.46
CA SER A 116 -18.84 4.75 -11.10
C SER A 116 -18.12 5.91 -10.41
N ASP A 117 -18.43 6.11 -9.13
CA ASP A 117 -17.78 7.12 -8.31
C ASP A 117 -16.30 6.77 -8.03
N LEU A 118 -15.92 5.49 -8.05
CA LEU A 118 -14.52 5.09 -7.96
C LEU A 118 -14.24 3.88 -8.83
N THR A 119 -13.26 4.00 -9.72
CA THR A 119 -12.69 2.89 -10.49
C THR A 119 -11.17 2.90 -10.39
N TYR A 120 -10.53 1.82 -10.83
CA TYR A 120 -9.08 1.65 -10.77
C TYR A 120 -8.50 1.17 -12.09
N ALA A 121 -7.19 1.35 -12.25
CA ALA A 121 -6.37 0.57 -13.19
C ALA A 121 -5.03 0.23 -12.53
N THR A 122 -4.55 -0.99 -12.72
CA THR A 122 -3.27 -1.45 -12.19
C THR A 122 -2.17 -1.37 -13.24
N LEU A 123 -1.05 -0.76 -12.89
CA LEU A 123 0.14 -0.66 -13.71
C LEU A 123 1.24 -1.59 -13.20
N MET A 124 2.03 -2.11 -14.14
CA MET A 124 3.23 -2.92 -13.88
C MET A 124 4.46 -2.24 -14.52
N PRO A 125 5.69 -2.55 -14.10
CA PRO A 125 6.90 -1.96 -14.68
C PRO A 125 7.13 -2.42 -16.13
N MET A 126 7.59 -1.53 -17.02
CA MET A 126 7.81 -1.82 -18.46
C MET A 126 8.82 -2.93 -18.74
N ASP A 127 9.90 -3.01 -17.97
CA ASP A 127 11.08 -3.82 -18.34
C ASP A 127 11.17 -5.16 -17.63
N TYR A 128 10.24 -5.44 -16.70
CA TYR A 128 10.19 -6.69 -15.95
C TYR A 128 8.76 -6.95 -15.47
N PRO A 129 8.07 -7.98 -15.98
CA PRO A 129 6.79 -8.40 -15.44
C PRO A 129 6.97 -9.24 -14.16
N SER A 130 8.13 -9.20 -13.49
CA SER A 130 8.21 -9.80 -12.15
C SER A 130 7.34 -8.94 -11.24
N VAL A 131 6.09 -9.38 -11.08
CA VAL A 131 5.01 -8.88 -10.20
C VAL A 131 5.45 -8.69 -8.74
N GLU A 132 6.69 -9.05 -8.42
CA GLU A 132 7.21 -9.29 -7.10
C GLU A 132 7.52 -8.00 -6.32
N PHE A 133 7.61 -6.83 -6.96
CA PHE A 133 8.08 -5.63 -6.24
C PHE A 133 7.26 -4.35 -6.43
N GLU A 134 6.99 -3.91 -7.66
CA GLU A 134 6.44 -2.56 -7.86
C GLU A 134 5.23 -2.57 -8.79
N MET A 135 4.04 -2.49 -8.21
CA MET A 135 2.79 -2.24 -8.94
C MET A 135 2.23 -0.90 -8.49
N GLN A 136 1.49 -0.22 -9.39
CA GLN A 136 0.88 1.06 -9.07
C GLN A 136 -0.61 1.06 -9.40
N LEU A 137 -1.41 1.44 -8.41
CA LEU A 137 -2.85 1.61 -8.55
C LEU A 137 -3.16 3.04 -8.99
N MET A 138 -3.77 3.21 -10.16
CA MET A 138 -4.41 4.45 -10.59
C MET A 138 -5.87 4.46 -10.13
N LEU A 139 -6.36 5.60 -9.69
CA LEU A 139 -7.75 5.80 -9.26
C LEU A 139 -8.46 6.82 -10.14
N PHE A 140 -9.74 6.59 -10.41
CA PHE A 140 -10.57 7.45 -11.26
C PHE A 140 -11.95 7.69 -10.63
N HIS A 141 -12.51 8.88 -10.84
CA HIS A 141 -13.90 9.22 -10.51
C HIS A 141 -14.65 9.56 -11.79
N LYS A 142 -15.67 8.78 -12.16
CA LYS A 142 -16.48 9.02 -13.37
C LYS A 142 -15.63 9.23 -14.63
N GLY A 143 -14.54 8.46 -14.75
CA GLY A 143 -13.58 8.52 -15.85
C GLY A 143 -12.45 9.54 -15.71
N GLU A 144 -12.54 10.46 -14.75
CA GLU A 144 -11.50 11.45 -14.48
C GLU A 144 -10.41 10.88 -13.57
N TYR A 145 -9.15 11.07 -13.94
CA TYR A 145 -8.02 10.58 -13.17
C TYR A 145 -7.83 11.38 -11.88
N LEU A 146 -7.80 10.69 -10.74
CA LEU A 146 -7.63 11.31 -9.42
C LEU A 146 -6.19 11.28 -8.92
N GLY A 147 -5.40 10.31 -9.36
CA GLY A 147 -4.07 10.06 -8.83
C GLY A 147 -3.83 8.58 -8.53
N VAL A 148 -2.96 8.34 -7.57
CA VAL A 148 -2.51 7.01 -7.17
C VAL A 148 -3.02 6.59 -5.80
N GLY A 149 -3.19 5.28 -5.58
CA GLY A 149 -3.57 4.74 -4.27
C GLY A 149 -2.48 4.85 -3.21
N ALA A 150 -1.23 4.59 -3.58
CA ALA A 150 -0.06 4.67 -2.70
C ALA A 150 1.02 5.55 -3.33
N LEU A 151 1.77 6.28 -2.49
CA LEU A 151 2.86 7.16 -2.94
C LEU A 151 4.11 6.37 -3.30
N VAL A 152 4.39 5.33 -2.52
CA VAL A 152 5.41 4.33 -2.84
C VAL A 152 4.73 3.16 -3.55
N PRO A 153 5.18 2.78 -4.77
CA PRO A 153 4.68 1.60 -5.46
C PRO A 153 4.86 0.34 -4.61
N ALA A 154 3.89 -0.57 -4.68
CA ALA A 154 3.90 -1.78 -3.87
C ALA A 154 3.19 -2.91 -4.60
N GLN A 155 3.69 -4.13 -4.43
CA GLN A 155 3.00 -5.34 -4.86
C GLN A 155 1.60 -5.40 -4.24
N HIS A 156 0.59 -5.59 -5.08
CA HIS A 156 -0.79 -5.67 -4.63
C HIS A 156 -1.69 -6.45 -5.59
N VAL A 157 -2.87 -6.80 -5.09
CA VAL A 157 -3.98 -7.32 -5.88
C VAL A 157 -5.28 -6.62 -5.46
N VAL A 158 -6.14 -6.31 -6.41
CA VAL A 158 -7.50 -5.83 -6.10
C VAL A 158 -8.37 -7.04 -5.75
N ILE A 159 -8.97 -7.02 -4.55
CA ILE A 159 -9.74 -8.16 -4.02
C ILE A 159 -11.25 -7.92 -3.97
N ALA A 160 -11.68 -6.66 -4.01
CA ALA A 160 -13.10 -6.31 -4.10
C ALA A 160 -13.27 -4.91 -4.69
N THR A 161 -14.38 -4.69 -5.40
CA THR A 161 -14.78 -3.37 -5.91
C THR A 161 -16.29 -3.20 -5.82
N ASP A 162 -16.71 -1.95 -5.68
CA ASP A 162 -18.09 -1.51 -5.88
C ASP A 162 -18.11 -0.13 -6.56
N ASN A 163 -19.28 0.49 -6.70
CA ASN A 163 -19.44 1.79 -7.36
C ASN A 163 -18.59 2.92 -6.74
N ARG A 164 -18.26 2.84 -5.45
CA ARG A 164 -17.60 3.90 -4.69
C ARG A 164 -16.34 3.43 -3.97
N SER A 165 -15.98 2.14 -4.05
CA SER A 165 -14.86 1.58 -3.32
C SER A 165 -14.02 0.60 -4.13
N VAL A 166 -12.73 0.56 -3.80
CA VAL A 166 -11.75 -0.38 -4.32
C VAL A 166 -10.95 -0.91 -3.14
N THR A 167 -11.07 -2.22 -2.87
CA THR A 167 -10.30 -2.89 -1.80
C THR A 167 -9.11 -3.61 -2.40
N VAL A 168 -7.94 -3.29 -1.86
CA VAL A 168 -6.64 -3.73 -2.35
C VAL A 168 -5.89 -4.43 -1.24
N ARG A 169 -5.39 -5.63 -1.54
CA ARG A 169 -4.48 -6.38 -0.67
C ARG A 169 -3.05 -6.10 -1.09
N TYR A 170 -2.29 -5.48 -0.20
CA TYR A 170 -0.88 -5.20 -0.38
C TYR A 170 -0.02 -6.26 0.30
N LYS A 171 1.15 -6.53 -0.29
CA LYS A 171 2.26 -7.19 0.41
C LYS A 171 2.86 -6.23 1.44
N ASP A 172 3.02 -6.64 2.68
CA ASP A 172 3.53 -5.80 3.76
C ASP A 172 5.00 -6.11 4.08
N TRP A 173 5.90 -5.58 3.26
CA TRP A 173 7.34 -5.80 3.39
C TRP A 173 7.91 -5.14 4.66
N GLU A 174 7.37 -4.00 5.08
CA GLU A 174 7.73 -3.37 6.37
C GLU A 174 7.49 -4.31 7.55
N ALA A 175 6.29 -4.90 7.63
CA ALA A 175 5.97 -5.85 8.70
C ALA A 175 6.79 -7.13 8.59
N PHE A 176 6.99 -7.67 7.38
CA PHE A 176 7.82 -8.86 7.17
C PHE A 176 9.26 -8.63 7.64
N TYR A 177 9.92 -7.54 7.24
CA TYR A 177 11.29 -7.26 7.65
C TYR A 177 11.42 -7.02 9.15
N ALA A 178 10.41 -6.41 9.78
CA ALA A 178 10.39 -6.21 11.23
C ALA A 178 10.17 -7.51 12.02
N SER A 179 9.62 -8.55 11.41
CA SER A 179 9.33 -9.83 12.09
C SER A 179 10.55 -10.73 12.26
N GLU A 180 11.58 -10.56 11.42
CA GLU A 180 12.72 -11.48 11.30
C GLU A 180 12.33 -12.95 10.96
N ASP A 181 11.10 -13.18 10.50
CA ASP A 181 10.63 -14.50 10.09
C ASP A 181 11.35 -15.00 8.83
N PRO A 182 11.45 -16.32 8.62
CA PRO A 182 12.06 -16.88 7.42
C PRO A 182 11.27 -16.49 6.15
N ASN A 183 11.94 -16.32 5.01
CA ASN A 183 11.30 -15.90 3.75
C ASN A 183 10.08 -16.74 3.32
N ALA A 184 10.02 -18.03 3.70
CA ALA A 184 8.87 -18.90 3.46
C ALA A 184 7.57 -18.41 4.14
N LYS A 185 7.69 -17.49 5.10
CA LYS A 185 6.58 -16.85 5.83
C LYS A 185 6.17 -15.51 5.26
N SER A 186 6.85 -14.99 4.24
CA SER A 186 6.55 -13.66 3.71
C SER A 186 5.08 -13.51 3.28
N GLU A 187 4.44 -14.56 2.79
CA GLU A 187 3.02 -14.53 2.35
C GLU A 187 2.02 -14.30 3.48
N ASP A 188 2.42 -14.52 4.73
CA ASP A 188 1.58 -14.25 5.90
C ASP A 188 1.48 -12.72 6.18
N PHE A 189 2.32 -11.89 5.53
CA PHE A 189 2.41 -10.44 5.75
C PHE A 189 1.68 -9.66 4.65
N ILE A 190 0.42 -9.36 4.92
CA ILE A 190 -0.47 -8.63 4.02
C ILE A 190 -1.20 -7.51 4.77
N ALA A 191 -1.56 -6.45 4.03
CA ALA A 191 -2.42 -5.39 4.54
C ALA A 191 -3.54 -5.08 3.53
N ASP A 192 -4.78 -5.15 3.98
CA ASP A 192 -5.94 -4.78 3.17
C ASP A 192 -6.26 -3.29 3.38
N VAL A 193 -6.37 -2.55 2.28
CA VAL A 193 -6.73 -1.13 2.24
C VAL A 193 -7.95 -0.95 1.36
N THR A 194 -8.97 -0.26 1.88
CA THR A 194 -10.15 0.12 1.08
C THR A 194 -10.09 1.59 0.73
N TYR A 195 -9.99 1.92 -0.55
CA TYR A 195 -10.16 3.27 -1.06
C TYR A 195 -11.64 3.54 -1.25
N VAL A 196 -12.17 4.62 -0.68
CA VAL A 196 -13.60 4.97 -0.73
C VAL A 196 -13.78 6.40 -1.21
N TRP A 197 -14.68 6.61 -2.17
CA TRP A 197 -15.14 7.94 -2.54
C TRP A 197 -16.00 8.56 -1.43
N ALA A 198 -15.46 9.61 -0.80
CA ALA A 198 -16.08 10.33 0.32
C ALA A 198 -16.97 11.51 -0.11
N GLY A 199 -17.10 11.74 -1.42
CA GLY A 199 -17.96 12.79 -2.00
C GLY A 199 -17.19 13.80 -2.84
N ASP A 200 -16.02 14.22 -2.35
CA ASP A 200 -15.11 15.17 -3.03
C ASP A 200 -13.66 14.66 -3.12
N HIS A 201 -13.32 13.62 -2.36
CA HIS A 201 -11.99 13.00 -2.37
C HIS A 201 -12.09 11.49 -2.14
N VAL A 202 -10.96 10.81 -2.38
CA VAL A 202 -10.77 9.41 -1.97
C VAL A 202 -10.17 9.37 -0.57
N GLN A 203 -10.78 8.59 0.30
CA GLN A 203 -10.26 8.26 1.62
C GLN A 203 -9.76 6.80 1.61
N ALA A 204 -8.53 6.58 2.10
CA ALA A 204 -8.04 5.24 2.38
C ALA A 204 -8.47 4.81 3.79
N VAL A 205 -9.10 3.64 3.89
CA VAL A 205 -9.45 2.97 5.15
C VAL A 205 -8.50 1.80 5.33
N GLY A 206 -7.75 1.82 6.43
CA GLY A 206 -6.63 0.90 6.67
C GLY A 206 -5.28 1.60 6.52
N ARG A 207 -4.21 0.89 6.92
CA ARG A 207 -2.83 1.37 6.78
C ARG A 207 -2.31 0.97 5.41
N ILE A 208 -1.84 1.93 4.62
CA ILE A 208 -1.08 1.64 3.41
C ILE A 208 0.34 1.23 3.85
N PRO A 209 0.78 -0.01 3.58
CA PRO A 209 2.12 -0.45 3.96
C PRO A 209 3.18 0.14 3.02
N ASN A 210 4.46 -0.07 3.37
CA ASN A 210 5.62 0.20 2.52
C ASN A 210 5.87 1.68 2.20
N GLN A 211 5.29 2.60 2.99
CA GLN A 211 5.44 4.03 2.74
C GLN A 211 6.77 4.59 3.28
N ASN A 212 7.56 3.80 4.00
CA ASN A 212 8.86 4.19 4.58
C ASN A 212 10.00 3.22 4.23
N LEU A 213 9.86 2.41 3.17
CA LEU A 213 10.90 1.50 2.69
C LEU A 213 11.95 2.20 1.80
#